data_AF-A0A429ES07-F1
#
_entry.id   AF-A0A429ES07-F1
#
_cell.length_a   1.000
_cell.length_b   1.000
_cell.length_c   1.000
_cell.angle_alpha   90.00
_cell.angle_beta   90.00
_cell.angle_gamma   90.00
#
_symmetry.space_group_name_H-M   'P 1'
#
loop_
_entity.id
_entity.type
_entity.pdbx_description
1 polymer ?
#
loop_
_entity_poly.entity_id
_entity_poly.type
_entity_poly.pdbx_seq_one_letter_code
_entity_poly.pdbx_strand_id
1 'polypeptide(L)'
;MSGNLSIGGQQLWLGPDRAGLPITLWISTQRLHVFTTGGGRLKSVASRLTVKDLAALLASGQARPAPAEPAGEPPIKASAVEVDRQVSSTGTISLASRALCVGAHLAGRRVIVRLDGITARVMDEDRLLLRAVPCALPLAECLTLRNARPAGAAPTSSTGPVTVQRVVRTRGHFQVVGQKIQVGRVHARKILDVTVDDTHITVHDNGEPIRVVPRTTTQEITRIKSQAHTKKRKIS
;
A
#
# COMPACT_ATOMS: atom_id res chain seq x y z
N MET A 1 15.85 16.59 -10.63
CA MET A 1 15.36 16.62 -12.03
C MET A 1 13.93 16.11 -12.07
N SER A 2 13.03 16.75 -12.82
CA SER A 2 11.62 16.31 -12.89
C SER A 2 11.48 15.08 -13.80
N GLY A 3 10.86 14.02 -13.31
CA GLY A 3 10.62 12.77 -14.05
C GLY A 3 9.53 12.86 -15.12
N ASN A 4 9.49 13.96 -15.86
CA ASN A 4 8.40 14.33 -16.74
C ASN A 4 8.89 14.38 -18.19
N LEU A 5 8.18 13.70 -19.09
CA LEU A 5 8.49 13.62 -20.51
C LEU A 5 7.39 14.30 -21.32
N SER A 6 7.74 15.11 -22.32
CA SER A 6 6.77 15.73 -23.23
C SER A 6 7.06 15.36 -24.68
N ILE A 7 6.02 15.06 -25.45
CA ILE A 7 6.08 14.72 -26.87
C ILE A 7 4.85 15.30 -27.59
N GLY A 8 5.06 16.12 -28.62
CA GLY A 8 3.97 16.74 -29.40
C GLY A 8 2.87 17.42 -28.55
N GLY A 9 3.25 18.09 -27.45
CA GLY A 9 2.31 18.74 -26.53
C GLY A 9 1.63 17.81 -25.52
N GLN A 10 1.82 16.48 -25.60
CA GLN A 10 1.37 15.54 -24.58
C GLN A 10 2.47 15.28 -23.54
N GLN A 11 2.11 15.41 -22.26
CA GLN A 11 3.01 15.21 -21.13
C GLN A 11 2.77 13.86 -20.45
N LEU A 12 3.86 13.20 -20.02
CA LEU A 12 3.89 11.90 -19.38
C LEU A 12 4.78 11.92 -18.13
N TRP A 13 4.19 11.62 -16.97
CA TRP A 13 4.97 11.39 -15.76
C TRP A 13 5.60 9.98 -15.73
N LEU A 14 6.92 9.92 -15.60
CA LEU A 14 7.75 8.71 -15.51
C LEU A 14 8.32 8.46 -14.10
N GLY A 15 8.29 9.48 -13.23
CA GLY A 15 8.87 9.42 -11.89
C GLY A 15 10.34 9.89 -11.84
N PRO A 16 10.79 10.40 -10.69
CA PRO A 16 12.09 11.06 -10.55
C PRO A 16 13.28 10.14 -10.85
N ASP A 17 13.17 8.85 -10.51
CA ASP A 17 14.22 7.83 -10.72
C ASP A 17 14.55 7.59 -12.19
N ARG A 18 13.70 8.12 -13.10
CA ARG A 18 13.85 7.97 -14.55
C ARG A 18 14.18 9.28 -15.25
N ALA A 19 14.43 10.33 -14.49
CA ALA A 19 14.88 11.58 -15.07
C ALA A 19 16.27 11.38 -15.71
N GLY A 20 16.42 11.81 -16.97
CA GLY A 20 17.68 11.69 -17.71
C GLY A 20 17.96 10.30 -18.30
N LEU A 21 17.14 9.29 -18.00
CA LEU A 21 17.30 7.97 -18.62
C LEU A 21 16.70 7.95 -20.03
N PRO A 22 17.36 7.28 -21.00
CA PRO A 22 16.78 7.08 -22.32
C PRO A 22 15.53 6.20 -22.24
N ILE A 23 14.48 6.59 -22.96
CA ILE A 23 13.17 5.93 -22.99
C ILE A 23 12.72 5.82 -24.44
N THR A 24 12.21 4.65 -24.82
CA THR A 24 11.67 4.42 -26.16
C THR A 24 10.16 4.57 -26.13
N LEU A 25 9.61 5.34 -27.08
CA LEU A 25 8.17 5.48 -27.25
C LEU A 25 7.71 4.78 -28.53
N TRP A 26 6.62 4.03 -28.44
CA TRP A 26 5.80 3.66 -29.60
C TRP A 26 4.53 4.50 -29.57
N ILE A 27 4.17 5.12 -30.68
CA ILE A 27 3.13 6.14 -30.72
C ILE A 27 2.22 5.87 -31.92
N SER A 28 0.91 5.82 -31.68
CA SER A 28 -0.15 5.95 -32.68
C SER A 28 -1.06 7.12 -32.34
N THR A 29 -2.09 7.35 -33.16
CA THR A 29 -3.15 8.31 -32.86
C THR A 29 -4.06 7.85 -31.72
N GLN A 30 -4.01 6.58 -31.33
CA GLN A 30 -4.86 6.00 -30.29
C GLN A 30 -4.10 5.76 -28.98
N ARG A 31 -2.84 5.32 -29.06
CA ARG A 31 -2.05 4.91 -27.90
C ARG A 31 -0.60 5.36 -27.96
N LEU A 32 -0.03 5.52 -26.79
CA LEU A 32 1.39 5.73 -26.58
C LEU A 32 1.89 4.70 -25.58
N HIS A 33 2.83 3.86 -26.02
CA HIS A 33 3.51 2.88 -25.18
C HIS A 33 4.91 3.39 -24.82
N VAL A 34 5.24 3.33 -23.54
CA VAL A 34 6.53 3.74 -23.00
C VAL A 34 7.33 2.50 -22.68
N PHE A 35 8.57 2.40 -23.16
CA PHE A 35 9.48 1.29 -22.93
C PHE A 35 10.80 1.78 -22.35
N THR A 36 11.43 0.95 -21.52
CA THR A 36 12.85 1.13 -21.18
C THR A 36 13.72 0.83 -22.40
N THR A 37 14.97 1.30 -22.39
CA THR A 37 15.97 0.94 -23.44
C THR A 37 16.17 -0.57 -23.56
N GLY A 38 15.99 -1.32 -22.47
CA GLY A 38 16.03 -2.79 -22.46
C GLY A 38 14.76 -3.48 -22.98
N GLY A 39 13.79 -2.74 -23.53
CA GLY A 39 12.58 -3.30 -24.15
C GLY A 39 11.43 -3.60 -23.19
N GLY A 40 11.58 -3.37 -21.89
CA GLY A 40 10.51 -3.57 -20.91
C GLY A 40 9.44 -2.49 -21.03
N ARG A 41 8.18 -2.87 -21.27
CA ARG A 41 7.05 -1.93 -21.28
C ARG A 41 6.81 -1.38 -19.88
N LEU A 42 6.75 -0.05 -19.78
CA LEU A 42 6.55 0.67 -18.53
C LEU A 42 5.10 1.05 -18.31
N LYS A 43 4.44 1.53 -19.37
CA LYS A 43 3.01 1.86 -19.35
C LYS A 43 2.51 2.10 -20.76
N SER A 44 1.19 2.05 -20.88
CA SER A 44 0.44 2.49 -22.05
C SER A 44 -0.52 3.59 -21.63
N VAL A 45 -0.65 4.64 -22.44
CA VAL A 45 -1.63 5.71 -22.23
C VAL A 45 -2.34 6.03 -23.53
N ALA A 46 -3.53 6.64 -23.46
CA ALA A 46 -4.18 7.17 -24.66
C ALA A 46 -3.31 8.27 -25.29
N SER A 47 -3.19 8.23 -26.61
CA SER A 47 -2.49 9.27 -27.36
C SER A 47 -3.43 10.47 -27.55
N ARG A 48 -2.87 11.67 -27.45
CA ARG A 48 -3.52 12.94 -27.84
C ARG A 48 -2.95 13.49 -29.15
N LEU A 49 -2.03 12.75 -29.76
CA LEU A 49 -1.34 13.16 -30.98
C LEU A 49 -2.18 12.82 -32.21
N THR A 50 -2.30 13.78 -33.11
CA THR A 50 -2.99 13.65 -34.38
C THR A 50 -2.06 13.08 -35.46
N VAL A 51 -2.62 12.71 -36.61
CA VAL A 51 -1.83 12.30 -37.78
C VAL A 51 -0.82 13.37 -38.18
N LYS A 52 -1.19 14.65 -38.07
CA LYS A 52 -0.29 15.78 -38.35
C LYS A 52 0.89 15.82 -37.40
N ASP A 53 0.66 15.57 -36.11
CA ASP A 53 1.73 15.55 -35.11
C ASP A 53 2.70 14.40 -35.36
N LEU A 54 2.20 13.21 -35.73
CA LEU A 54 3.05 12.07 -36.09
C LEU A 54 3.89 12.35 -37.34
N ALA A 55 3.31 12.99 -38.37
CA ALA A 55 4.03 13.41 -39.57
C ALA A 55 5.12 14.45 -39.24
N ALA A 56 4.84 15.40 -38.35
CA ALA A 56 5.84 16.38 -37.91
C ALA A 56 6.99 15.72 -37.13
N LEU A 57 6.71 14.72 -36.29
CA LEU A 57 7.74 13.94 -35.59
C LEU A 57 8.65 13.18 -36.56
N LEU A 58 8.09 12.61 -37.64
CA LEU A 58 8.87 11.97 -38.69
C LEU A 58 9.70 12.99 -39.48
N ALA A 59 9.10 14.11 -39.90
CA ALA A 59 9.77 15.14 -40.69
C ALA A 59 10.90 15.84 -39.93
N SER A 60 10.77 15.99 -38.60
CA SER A 60 11.81 16.55 -37.73
C SER A 60 12.94 15.58 -37.38
N GLY A 61 12.87 14.32 -37.83
CA GLY A 61 13.86 13.29 -37.52
C GLY A 61 13.82 12.79 -36.07
N GLN A 62 12.85 13.24 -35.26
CA GLN A 62 12.67 12.80 -33.87
C GLN A 62 11.98 11.44 -33.75
N ALA A 63 11.38 10.95 -34.83
CA ALA A 63 10.74 9.65 -34.91
C ALA A 63 11.16 8.90 -36.17
N ARG A 64 10.94 7.59 -36.14
CA ARG A 64 11.05 6.70 -37.30
C ARG A 64 9.77 5.89 -37.43
N PRO A 65 9.42 5.40 -38.63
CA PRO A 65 8.31 4.47 -38.80
C PRO A 65 8.46 3.29 -37.83
N ALA A 66 7.42 3.08 -37.03
CA ALA A 66 7.42 2.04 -36.02
C ALA A 66 6.88 0.73 -36.61
N PRO A 67 7.30 -0.43 -36.07
CA PRO A 67 6.65 -1.71 -36.39
C PRO A 67 5.19 -1.70 -35.91
N ALA A 68 4.46 -2.79 -36.22
CA ALA A 68 3.08 -2.99 -35.77
C ALA A 68 2.89 -2.72 -34.26
N GLU A 69 1.66 -2.38 -33.86
CA GLU A 69 1.35 -2.06 -32.45
C GLU A 69 1.85 -3.20 -31.55
N PRO A 70 2.70 -2.88 -30.56
CA PRO A 70 3.27 -3.92 -29.73
C PRO A 70 2.13 -4.59 -28.95
N ALA A 71 2.13 -5.93 -28.94
CA ALA A 71 1.07 -6.74 -28.37
C ALA A 71 0.68 -6.28 -26.96
N GLY A 72 -0.61 -6.42 -26.61
CA GLY A 72 -1.08 -6.16 -25.24
C GLY A 72 -0.23 -6.91 -24.22
N GLU A 73 -0.09 -6.34 -23.01
CA GLU A 73 0.50 -7.14 -21.92
C GLU A 73 -0.33 -8.41 -21.75
N PRO A 74 0.30 -9.60 -21.71
CA PRO A 74 -0.43 -10.82 -21.48
C PRO A 74 -1.20 -10.68 -20.16
N PRO A 75 -2.47 -11.13 -20.12
CA PRO A 75 -3.25 -11.04 -18.89
C PRO A 75 -2.51 -11.77 -17.78
N ILE A 76 -2.33 -11.09 -16.65
CA ILE A 76 -1.77 -11.71 -15.46
C ILE A 76 -2.71 -12.85 -15.06
N LYS A 77 -2.24 -14.09 -15.13
CA LYS A 77 -2.94 -15.26 -14.58
C LYS A 77 -2.39 -15.52 -13.18
N ALA A 78 -2.83 -14.74 -12.21
CA ALA A 78 -2.38 -14.87 -10.81
C ALA A 78 -3.58 -14.74 -9.86
N SER A 79 -3.53 -15.47 -8.75
CA SER A 79 -4.50 -15.35 -7.64
C SER A 79 -4.32 -14.08 -6.82
N ALA A 80 -3.18 -13.38 -7.00
CA ALA A 80 -2.90 -12.08 -6.42
C ALA A 80 -1.92 -11.28 -7.28
N VAL A 81 -1.98 -9.95 -7.18
CA VAL A 81 -1.05 -9.02 -7.82
C VAL A 81 -0.37 -8.13 -6.80
N GLU A 82 0.80 -7.61 -7.15
CA GLU A 82 1.49 -6.58 -6.40
C GLU A 82 1.58 -5.29 -7.22
N VAL A 83 1.43 -4.16 -6.54
CA VAL A 83 1.66 -2.82 -7.10
C VAL A 83 2.46 -1.98 -6.12
N ASP A 84 3.37 -1.16 -6.64
CA ASP A 84 4.05 -0.16 -5.83
C ASP A 84 3.25 1.12 -5.81
N ARG A 85 3.02 1.67 -4.61
CA ARG A 85 2.26 2.91 -4.41
C ARG A 85 2.98 3.85 -3.47
N GLN A 86 2.94 5.13 -3.82
CA GLN A 86 3.31 6.22 -2.92
C GLN A 86 2.12 6.50 -2.00
N VAL A 87 2.35 6.52 -0.70
CA VAL A 87 1.33 6.91 0.28
C VAL A 87 1.27 8.43 0.36
N SER A 88 0.06 8.97 0.25
CA SER A 88 -0.22 10.40 0.37
C SER A 88 0.10 10.91 1.79
N SER A 89 0.13 12.24 1.95
CA SER A 89 0.30 12.87 3.27
C SER A 89 -0.80 12.50 4.27
N THR A 90 -1.98 12.10 3.79
CA THR A 90 -3.12 11.68 4.62
C THR A 90 -3.18 10.18 4.87
N GLY A 91 -2.19 9.41 4.40
CA GLY A 91 -2.14 7.97 4.62
C GLY A 91 -3.00 7.15 3.67
N THR A 92 -3.24 7.65 2.45
CA THR A 92 -4.03 6.96 1.42
C THR A 92 -3.18 6.60 0.20
N ILE A 93 -3.59 5.54 -0.51
CA ILE A 93 -3.03 5.17 -1.82
C ILE A 93 -4.16 5.14 -2.85
N SER A 94 -3.84 5.39 -4.12
CA SER A 94 -4.80 5.30 -5.23
C SER A 94 -4.72 3.96 -5.94
N LEU A 95 -5.85 3.26 -6.06
CA LEU A 95 -6.03 2.02 -6.83
C LEU A 95 -7.25 2.19 -7.74
N ALA A 96 -7.07 2.09 -9.07
CA ALA A 96 -8.16 2.27 -10.05
C ALA A 96 -9.04 3.50 -9.79
N SER A 97 -8.43 4.66 -9.55
CA SER A 97 -9.11 5.93 -9.22
C SER A 97 -9.84 5.96 -7.87
N ARG A 98 -9.69 4.93 -7.03
CA ARG A 98 -10.26 4.85 -5.68
C ARG A 98 -9.16 5.04 -4.63
N ALA A 99 -9.47 5.77 -3.57
CA ALA A 99 -8.56 5.92 -2.44
C ALA A 99 -8.73 4.74 -1.46
N LEU A 100 -7.61 4.13 -1.07
CA LEU A 100 -7.55 3.12 -0.02
C LEU A 100 -6.75 3.66 1.17
N CYS A 101 -7.35 3.65 2.36
CA CYS A 101 -6.71 4.12 3.59
C CYS A 101 -5.74 3.06 4.13
N VAL A 102 -4.44 3.35 4.06
CA VAL A 102 -3.38 2.49 4.60
C VAL A 102 -2.81 3.03 5.90
N GLY A 103 -3.12 4.28 6.26
CA GLY A 103 -2.85 4.87 7.58
C GLY A 103 -1.79 5.96 7.53
N ALA A 104 -1.99 7.00 8.35
CA ALA A 104 -1.15 8.20 8.35
C ALA A 104 0.31 7.95 8.79
N HIS A 105 0.57 6.88 9.54
CA HIS A 105 1.94 6.51 9.94
C HIS A 105 2.80 6.03 8.75
N LEU A 106 2.18 5.72 7.60
CA LEU A 106 2.87 5.39 6.36
C LEU A 106 2.98 6.58 5.40
N ALA A 107 2.51 7.78 5.80
CA ALA A 107 2.50 8.96 4.93
C ALA A 107 3.89 9.26 4.36
N GLY A 108 3.96 9.54 3.06
CA GLY A 108 5.22 9.84 2.36
C GLY A 108 6.11 8.62 2.07
N ARG A 109 5.72 7.40 2.48
CA ARG A 109 6.46 6.18 2.16
C ARG A 109 6.04 5.59 0.82
N ARG A 110 6.96 4.87 0.17
CA ARG A 110 6.65 3.92 -0.90
C ARG A 110 6.38 2.56 -0.27
N VAL A 111 5.35 1.88 -0.75
CA VAL A 111 4.92 0.58 -0.23
C VAL A 111 4.61 -0.38 -1.36
N ILE A 112 4.81 -1.67 -1.12
CA ILE A 112 4.36 -2.76 -1.99
C ILE A 112 2.97 -3.17 -1.50
N VAL A 113 1.99 -3.22 -2.39
CA VAL A 113 0.61 -3.57 -2.05
C VAL A 113 0.22 -4.84 -2.80
N ARG A 114 0.06 -5.94 -2.07
CA ARG A 114 -0.43 -7.22 -2.58
C ARG A 114 -1.95 -7.28 -2.47
N LEU A 115 -2.62 -7.54 -3.59
CA LEU A 115 -4.08 -7.54 -3.74
C LEU A 115 -4.54 -8.90 -4.28
N ASP A 116 -5.43 -9.57 -3.55
CA ASP A 116 -6.03 -10.86 -3.95
C ASP A 116 -7.53 -10.73 -4.28
N GLY A 117 -8.04 -9.50 -4.35
CA GLY A 117 -9.47 -9.22 -4.54
C GLY A 117 -10.30 -9.21 -3.26
N ILE A 118 -9.72 -9.61 -2.11
CA ILE A 118 -10.38 -9.65 -0.80
C ILE A 118 -9.63 -8.77 0.21
N THR A 119 -8.29 -8.87 0.24
CA THR A 119 -7.40 -8.19 1.18
C THR A 119 -6.28 -7.47 0.42
N ALA A 120 -6.02 -6.23 0.82
CA ALA A 120 -4.84 -5.48 0.46
C ALA A 120 -3.80 -5.59 1.57
N ARG A 121 -2.68 -6.24 1.30
CA ARG A 121 -1.53 -6.38 2.19
C ARG A 121 -0.45 -5.40 1.77
N VAL A 122 -0.23 -4.39 2.60
CA VAL A 122 0.76 -3.33 2.48
C VAL A 122 2.05 -3.79 3.14
N MET A 123 3.15 -3.73 2.41
CA MET A 123 4.47 -4.14 2.84
C MET A 123 5.49 -3.03 2.57
N ASP A 124 6.61 -3.08 3.26
CA ASP A 124 7.80 -2.31 2.88
C ASP A 124 8.58 -3.01 1.74
N GLU A 125 9.76 -2.47 1.45
CA GLU A 125 10.66 -2.96 0.40
C GLU A 125 11.24 -4.36 0.74
N ASP A 126 11.37 -4.68 2.03
CA ASP A 126 11.84 -5.98 2.54
C ASP A 126 10.71 -7.03 2.64
N ARG A 127 9.53 -6.72 2.11
CA ARG A 127 8.30 -7.52 2.19
C ARG A 127 7.79 -7.77 3.61
N LEU A 128 8.20 -6.97 4.59
CA LEU A 128 7.63 -6.99 5.92
C LEU A 128 6.19 -6.49 5.85
N LEU A 129 5.24 -7.26 6.38
CA LEU A 129 3.84 -6.85 6.43
C LEU A 129 3.68 -5.67 7.38
N LEU A 130 3.35 -4.51 6.81
CA LEU A 130 3.08 -3.27 7.54
C LEU A 130 1.60 -3.09 7.85
N ARG A 131 0.75 -3.46 6.87
CA ARG A 131 -0.71 -3.37 7.02
C ARG A 131 -1.53 -4.37 6.24
N ALA A 132 -2.56 -4.96 6.85
CA ALA A 132 -3.67 -5.60 6.12
C ALA A 132 -4.98 -4.79 6.22
N VAL A 133 -5.60 -4.50 5.08
CA VAL A 133 -6.93 -3.85 4.99
C VAL A 133 -7.82 -4.54 3.97
N PRO A 134 -9.16 -4.44 4.07
CA PRO A 134 -10.06 -4.97 3.03
C PRO A 134 -9.75 -4.37 1.66
N CYS A 135 -9.73 -5.20 0.63
CA CYS A 135 -9.61 -4.77 -0.75
C CYS A 135 -10.98 -4.37 -1.28
N ALA A 136 -11.10 -3.12 -1.76
CA ALA A 136 -12.34 -2.62 -2.35
C ALA A 136 -12.46 -2.90 -3.87
N LEU A 137 -11.51 -3.64 -4.43
CA LEU A 137 -11.42 -3.97 -5.85
C LEU A 137 -11.49 -5.50 -6.03
N PRO A 138 -12.32 -6.03 -6.94
CA PRO A 138 -12.28 -7.43 -7.30
C PRO A 138 -10.95 -7.77 -7.98
N LEU A 139 -10.56 -9.05 -7.96
CA LEU A 139 -9.28 -9.50 -8.52
C LEU A 139 -9.13 -9.11 -10.00
N ALA A 140 -10.20 -9.21 -10.81
CA ALA A 140 -10.19 -8.81 -12.21
C ALA A 140 -9.76 -7.35 -12.41
N GLU A 141 -10.24 -6.43 -11.57
CA GLU A 141 -9.82 -5.02 -11.62
C GLU A 141 -8.38 -4.86 -11.13
N CYS A 142 -7.99 -5.60 -10.07
CA CYS A 142 -6.62 -5.58 -9.56
C CYS A 142 -5.60 -5.95 -10.64
N LEU A 143 -5.91 -6.95 -11.48
CA LEU A 143 -5.06 -7.41 -12.58
C LEU A 143 -4.83 -6.34 -13.67
N THR A 144 -5.73 -5.35 -13.77
CA THR A 144 -5.62 -4.26 -14.73
C THR A 144 -4.98 -2.99 -14.16
N LEU A 145 -4.58 -3.02 -12.87
CA LEU A 145 -3.95 -1.88 -12.24
C LEU A 145 -2.64 -1.52 -12.94
N ARG A 146 -2.40 -0.22 -13.10
CA ARG A 146 -1.13 0.27 -13.66
C ARG A 146 0.06 -0.22 -12.82
N ASN A 147 1.02 -0.82 -13.51
CA ASN A 147 2.21 -1.48 -12.97
C ASN A 147 1.89 -2.68 -12.06
N ALA A 148 0.75 -3.34 -12.24
CA ALA A 148 0.48 -4.61 -11.61
C ALA A 148 1.48 -5.66 -12.11
N ARG A 149 1.98 -6.46 -11.17
CA ARG A 149 2.79 -7.65 -11.45
C ARG A 149 2.21 -8.84 -10.70
N PRO A 150 2.43 -10.09 -11.15
CA PRO A 150 2.11 -11.27 -10.35
C PRO A 150 2.68 -11.13 -8.94
N ALA A 151 1.94 -11.55 -7.93
CA ALA A 151 2.43 -11.50 -6.56
C ALA A 151 3.67 -12.39 -6.39
N GLY A 152 4.68 -11.87 -5.69
CA GLY A 152 5.90 -12.60 -5.39
C GLY A 152 5.76 -13.50 -4.15
N ALA A 153 6.89 -13.73 -3.47
CA ALA A 153 6.93 -14.45 -2.20
C ALA A 153 5.91 -13.90 -1.19
N ALA A 154 5.41 -14.77 -0.30
CA ALA A 154 4.50 -14.35 0.74
C ALA A 154 5.11 -13.23 1.61
N PRO A 155 4.29 -12.28 2.13
CA PRO A 155 4.78 -11.28 3.06
C PRO A 155 5.46 -11.93 4.26
N THR A 156 6.58 -11.37 4.70
CA THR A 156 7.20 -11.74 5.97
C THR A 156 6.35 -11.14 7.08
N SER A 157 5.85 -11.95 8.02
CA SER A 157 5.20 -11.41 9.21
C SER A 157 6.26 -10.68 10.05
N SER A 158 5.87 -9.61 10.74
CA SER A 158 6.70 -9.06 11.82
C SER A 158 6.70 -10.08 12.96
N THR A 159 7.58 -11.08 12.90
CA THR A 159 7.72 -12.17 13.88
C THR A 159 8.42 -11.67 15.16
N GLY A 160 7.91 -10.58 15.73
CA GLY A 160 8.37 -10.00 16.97
C GLY A 160 7.18 -9.74 17.88
N PRO A 161 7.18 -10.21 19.13
CA PRO A 161 6.13 -9.87 20.09
C PRO A 161 6.05 -8.34 20.24
N VAL A 162 4.91 -7.75 19.94
CA VAL A 162 4.72 -6.30 20.06
C VAL A 162 4.12 -5.98 21.41
N THR A 163 4.85 -5.22 22.24
CA THR A 163 4.35 -4.76 23.55
C THR A 163 3.63 -3.42 23.43
N VAL A 164 2.40 -3.35 23.95
CA VAL A 164 1.58 -2.14 24.01
C VAL A 164 1.00 -1.88 25.38
N GLN A 165 0.75 -0.61 25.71
CA GLN A 165 0.18 -0.23 27.00
C GLN A 165 -1.34 -0.04 26.91
N ARG A 166 -2.07 -0.64 27.86
CA ARG A 166 -3.54 -0.53 27.98
C ARG A 166 -3.97 -0.16 29.38
N VAL A 167 -4.82 0.87 29.47
CA VAL A 167 -5.50 1.23 30.71
C VAL A 167 -6.69 0.28 30.90
N VAL A 168 -6.72 -0.41 32.04
CA VAL A 168 -7.85 -1.26 32.42
C VAL A 168 -9.04 -0.40 32.80
N ARG A 169 -10.20 -0.63 32.19
CA ARG A 169 -11.44 0.08 32.55
C ARG A 169 -11.90 -0.32 33.96
N THR A 170 -12.79 0.49 34.55
CA THR A 170 -13.34 0.27 35.90
C THR A 170 -13.97 -1.12 36.11
N ARG A 171 -14.44 -1.78 35.05
CA ARG A 171 -14.99 -3.14 35.08
C ARG A 171 -13.94 -4.25 34.93
N GLY A 172 -12.65 -3.93 34.96
CA GLY A 172 -11.56 -4.91 34.92
C GLY A 172 -11.30 -5.51 33.54
N HIS A 173 -11.56 -4.77 32.46
CA HIS A 173 -11.21 -5.18 31.10
C HIS A 173 -10.62 -4.04 30.28
N PHE A 174 -9.95 -4.39 29.19
CA PHE A 174 -9.51 -3.47 28.15
C PHE A 174 -9.70 -4.10 26.77
N GLN A 175 -9.38 -3.35 25.72
CA GLN A 175 -9.40 -3.84 24.34
C GLN A 175 -8.03 -3.65 23.69
N VAL A 176 -7.57 -4.67 22.98
CA VAL A 176 -6.32 -4.66 22.22
C VAL A 176 -6.57 -5.44 20.92
N VAL A 177 -6.09 -4.94 19.78
CA VAL A 177 -6.34 -5.56 18.45
C VAL A 177 -7.80 -6.00 18.20
N GLY A 178 -8.76 -5.17 18.65
CA GLY A 178 -10.19 -5.50 18.51
C GLY A 178 -10.71 -6.53 19.52
N GLN A 179 -9.84 -7.28 20.19
CA GLN A 179 -10.19 -8.31 21.19
C GLN A 179 -10.35 -7.71 22.60
N LYS A 180 -11.45 -8.05 23.26
CA LYS A 180 -11.71 -7.66 24.66
C LYS A 180 -11.01 -8.64 25.61
N ILE A 181 -10.21 -8.11 26.53
CA ILE A 181 -9.47 -8.89 27.50
C ILE A 181 -9.97 -8.55 28.90
N GLN A 182 -10.50 -9.54 29.61
CA GLN A 182 -10.84 -9.41 31.03
C GLN A 182 -9.58 -9.68 31.86
N VAL A 183 -9.27 -8.85 32.85
CA VAL A 183 -8.16 -9.07 33.80
C VAL A 183 -8.62 -9.01 35.26
N GLY A 184 -9.86 -8.58 35.50
CA GLY A 184 -10.43 -8.49 36.85
C GLY A 184 -10.36 -7.08 37.41
N ARG A 185 -11.23 -6.80 38.40
CA ARG A 185 -11.38 -5.47 38.99
C ARG A 185 -10.18 -5.03 39.83
N VAL A 186 -9.37 -5.98 40.31
CA VAL A 186 -8.14 -5.71 41.07
C VAL A 186 -7.13 -4.88 40.26
N HIS A 187 -7.13 -5.02 38.93
CA HIS A 187 -6.29 -4.23 38.03
C HIS A 187 -7.00 -3.00 37.46
N ALA A 188 -8.20 -2.63 37.93
CA ALA A 188 -8.94 -1.50 37.40
C ALA A 188 -8.13 -0.19 37.50
N ARG A 189 -8.17 0.60 36.42
CA ARG A 189 -7.42 1.85 36.24
C ARG A 189 -5.89 1.72 36.18
N LYS A 190 -5.32 0.52 36.36
CA LYS A 190 -3.89 0.30 36.12
C LYS A 190 -3.58 0.36 34.61
N ILE A 191 -2.34 0.70 34.29
CA ILE A 191 -1.77 0.56 32.95
C ILE A 191 -1.02 -0.76 32.94
N LEU A 192 -1.37 -1.65 32.01
CA LEU A 192 -0.73 -2.94 31.84
C LEU A 192 0.03 -2.98 30.52
N ASP A 193 1.16 -3.67 30.52
CA ASP A 193 1.92 -3.98 29.31
C ASP A 193 1.33 -5.25 28.68
N VAL A 194 1.04 -5.19 27.38
CA VAL A 194 0.36 -6.25 26.64
C VAL A 194 1.23 -6.64 25.47
N THR A 195 1.83 -7.81 25.55
CA THR A 195 2.63 -8.38 24.46
C THR A 195 1.71 -9.18 23.56
N VAL A 196 1.66 -8.80 22.29
CA VAL A 196 0.84 -9.46 21.27
C VAL A 196 1.77 -10.17 20.30
N ASP A 197 1.65 -11.48 20.27
CA ASP A 197 2.26 -12.38 19.31
C ASP A 197 1.23 -12.79 18.23
N ASP A 198 1.65 -13.58 17.24
CA ASP A 198 0.79 -14.17 16.22
C ASP A 198 -0.29 -15.08 16.83
N THR A 199 0.05 -15.79 17.91
CA THR A 199 -0.83 -16.83 18.49
C THR A 199 -1.42 -16.47 19.85
N HIS A 200 -0.74 -15.62 20.62
CA HIS A 200 -1.11 -15.32 22.00
C HIS A 200 -1.05 -13.81 22.32
N ILE A 201 -1.84 -13.41 23.31
CA ILE A 201 -1.79 -12.10 23.94
C ILE A 201 -1.43 -12.32 25.41
N THR A 202 -0.26 -11.82 25.82
CA THR A 202 0.23 -11.89 27.20
C THR A 202 0.13 -10.53 27.86
N VAL A 203 -0.53 -10.49 29.01
CA VAL A 203 -0.73 -9.29 29.82
C VAL A 203 0.21 -9.34 31.01
N HIS A 204 0.95 -8.25 31.25
CA HIS A 204 1.90 -8.10 32.33
C HIS A 204 1.49 -6.97 33.28
N ASP A 205 1.67 -7.18 34.58
CA ASP A 205 1.61 -6.14 35.62
C ASP A 205 3.02 -6.02 36.22
N ASN A 206 3.68 -4.87 36.05
CA ASN A 206 5.07 -4.64 36.45
C ASN A 206 6.09 -5.69 35.92
N GLY A 207 5.91 -6.15 34.68
CA GLY A 207 6.79 -7.14 34.05
C GLY A 207 6.41 -8.60 34.29
N GLU A 208 5.56 -8.88 35.27
CA GLU A 208 5.11 -10.24 35.57
C GLU A 208 3.85 -10.62 34.75
N PRO A 209 3.82 -11.77 34.06
CA PRO A 209 2.68 -12.19 33.26
C PRO A 209 1.51 -12.56 34.18
N ILE A 210 0.43 -11.77 34.14
CA ILE A 210 -0.78 -12.01 34.92
C ILE A 210 -1.86 -12.77 34.15
N ARG A 211 -1.78 -12.78 32.80
CA ARG A 211 -2.75 -13.47 31.95
C ARG A 211 -2.20 -13.74 30.56
N VAL A 212 -2.40 -14.95 30.05
CA VAL A 212 -2.17 -15.31 28.65
C VAL A 212 -3.52 -15.71 28.05
N VAL A 213 -3.85 -15.20 26.86
CA VAL A 213 -5.05 -15.64 26.11
C VAL A 213 -4.69 -15.92 24.65
N PRO A 214 -5.41 -16.84 23.98
CA PRO A 214 -5.25 -17.01 22.54
C PRO A 214 -5.67 -15.73 21.81
N ARG A 215 -4.91 -15.38 20.78
CA ARG A 215 -5.26 -14.28 19.88
C ARG A 215 -6.33 -14.77 18.90
N THR A 216 -7.50 -14.17 18.93
CA THR A 216 -8.63 -14.53 18.05
C THR A 216 -8.80 -13.56 16.88
N THR A 217 -7.85 -12.66 16.67
CA THR A 217 -7.93 -11.57 15.70
C THR A 217 -6.65 -11.45 14.89
N THR A 218 -6.78 -11.23 13.59
CA THR A 218 -5.66 -10.90 12.68
C THR A 218 -5.45 -9.39 12.54
N GLN A 219 -6.18 -8.59 13.32
CA GLN A 219 -6.05 -7.13 13.30
C GLN A 219 -4.69 -6.71 13.81
N GLU A 220 -4.08 -5.75 13.12
CA GLU A 220 -2.81 -5.19 13.53
C GLU A 220 -2.93 -4.15 14.63
N ILE A 221 -1.80 -3.93 15.31
CA ILE A 221 -1.67 -2.99 16.40
C ILE A 221 -1.47 -1.60 15.81
N THR A 222 -2.56 -0.87 15.65
CA THR A 222 -2.53 0.51 15.14
C THR A 222 -2.20 1.55 16.22
N ARG A 223 -2.21 1.17 17.51
CA ARG A 223 -2.02 2.10 18.64
C ARG A 223 -1.17 1.49 19.75
N ILE A 224 0.07 1.98 19.88
CA ILE A 224 1.07 1.51 20.82
C ILE A 224 0.77 2.00 22.25
N LYS A 225 0.31 3.25 22.41
CA LYS A 225 -0.16 3.81 23.69
C LYS A 225 -1.61 4.28 23.57
N SER A 226 -2.49 3.77 24.44
CA SER A 226 -3.85 4.32 24.59
C SER A 226 -3.96 5.05 25.92
N GLN A 227 -3.92 6.38 25.89
CA GLN A 227 -4.37 7.17 27.03
C GLN A 227 -5.90 7.10 27.10
N ALA A 228 -6.43 6.91 28.31
CA ALA A 228 -7.85 7.10 28.56
C ALA A 228 -8.19 8.57 28.29
N HIS A 229 -9.26 8.82 27.55
CA HIS A 229 -9.78 10.18 27.39
C HIS A 229 -10.45 10.58 28.72
N THR A 230 -9.69 11.17 29.63
CA THR A 230 -10.25 11.73 30.85
C THR A 230 -11.03 12.99 30.49
N LYS A 231 -12.36 12.90 30.40
CA LYS A 231 -13.22 14.08 30.46
C LYS A 231 -12.96 14.77 31.80
N LYS A 232 -12.34 15.95 31.78
CA LYS A 232 -12.34 16.86 32.95
C LYS A 232 -13.80 17.19 33.25
N ARG A 233 -14.30 16.68 34.37
CA ARG A 233 -15.61 17.04 34.91
C ARG A 233 -15.45 18.43 35.54
N LYS A 234 -16.08 19.45 34.95
CA LYS A 234 -16.22 20.77 35.60
C LYS A 234 -17.00 20.57 36.89
N ILE A 235 -16.38 20.97 38.00
CA ILE A 235 -17.06 21.08 39.29
C ILE A 235 -17.72 22.46 39.26
N SER A 236 -19.05 22.46 39.44
CA SER A 236 -19.85 23.60 39.88
C SER A 236 -20.21 23.36 41.33
#